data_AF-A0A9P1CLT0-F1
#
_entry.id   AF-A0A9P1CLT0-F1
#
_cell.length_a   1.000
_cell.length_b   1.000
_cell.length_c   1.000
_cell.angle_alpha   90.00
_cell.angle_beta   90.00
_cell.angle_gamma   90.00
#
_symmetry.space_group_name_H-M   'P 1'
#
loop_
_entity.id
_entity.type
_entity.pdbx_description
1 polymer ?
#
loop_
_entity_poly.entity_id
_entity_poly.type
_entity_poly.pdbx_seq_one_letter_code
_entity_poly.pdbx_strand_id
1 'polypeptide(L)'
;MPLAKLEYQKVIPGKRIGRYIDESSQDDLWDIPEETEVEIRNARLLDGLSWTTAGFELLHAPSTMKNFRDDDEVQKVYYAEVEQLLKDTLEKAGSKVEQVMVFDHTIRSSTASNLNTLGAKASMAGPVTRVHVDYNEVSAPKRLQQLAERPGYTGVQLRADAEKVLGSGQRFAFINVWCSIEMVYPDRIGSRFALPKKNSSAHKWFYYPEMKMEECLMFSCFDSRQDGPRFVFHCAFDDQTASSDIPRRSIEVRAIVIFNEYLMVR
;
A
#
# COMPACT_ATOMS: atom_id res chain seq x y z
N MET A 1 -11.75 8.71 22.47
CA MET A 1 -11.24 8.53 21.10
C MET A 1 -12.15 7.53 20.41
N PRO A 2 -12.51 7.70 19.13
CA PRO A 2 -13.47 6.82 18.48
C PRO A 2 -12.92 5.38 18.40
N LEU A 3 -13.83 4.41 18.42
CA LEU A 3 -13.51 3.00 18.30
C LEU A 3 -13.86 2.54 16.88
N ALA A 4 -13.04 1.65 16.33
CA ALA A 4 -13.29 0.98 15.06
C ALA A 4 -13.13 -0.52 15.21
N LYS A 5 -13.90 -1.27 14.41
CA LYS A 5 -13.79 -2.72 14.31
C LYS A 5 -12.88 -3.07 13.14
N LEU A 6 -11.73 -3.67 13.43
CA LEU A 6 -10.77 -4.08 12.40
C LEU A 6 -10.68 -5.61 12.34
N GLU A 7 -10.49 -6.14 11.14
CA GLU A 7 -10.38 -7.58 10.90
C GLU A 7 -8.91 -8.04 11.01
N TYR A 8 -8.52 -8.43 12.23
CA TYR A 8 -7.28 -9.18 12.45
C TYR A 8 -7.46 -10.64 12.02
N GLN A 9 -6.41 -11.45 12.13
CA GLN A 9 -6.51 -12.88 11.84
C GLN A 9 -6.42 -13.72 13.10
N LYS A 10 -7.23 -14.78 13.14
CA LYS A 10 -7.14 -15.80 14.15
C LYS A 10 -5.87 -16.64 13.94
N VAL A 11 -5.08 -16.82 14.98
CA VAL A 11 -3.93 -17.73 14.94
C VAL A 11 -4.43 -19.16 15.07
N ILE A 12 -4.10 -20.00 14.09
CA ILE A 12 -4.33 -21.45 14.17
C ILE A 12 -2.99 -22.17 14.33
N PRO A 13 -2.82 -22.99 15.39
CA PRO A 13 -1.60 -23.77 15.58
C PRO A 13 -1.27 -24.62 14.34
N GLY A 14 -0.01 -24.53 13.88
CA GLY A 14 0.47 -25.28 12.72
C GLY A 14 0.06 -24.71 11.35
N LYS A 15 -0.66 -23.58 11.30
CA LYS A 15 -1.02 -22.90 10.04
C LYS A 15 -0.35 -21.53 9.93
N ARG A 16 -0.08 -21.12 8.69
CA ARG A 16 0.47 -19.80 8.34
C ARG A 16 -0.66 -18.81 8.08
N ILE A 17 -0.38 -17.53 8.27
CA ILE A 17 -1.35 -16.43 8.11
C ILE A 17 -0.93 -15.56 6.90
N GLY A 18 -1.89 -15.13 6.08
CA GLY A 18 -1.64 -14.28 4.93
C GLY A 18 -1.27 -15.06 3.66
N ARG A 19 -1.08 -14.34 2.55
CA ARG A 19 -0.68 -14.93 1.26
C ARG A 19 0.75 -14.56 0.90
N TYR A 20 1.57 -15.55 0.56
CA TYR A 20 2.95 -15.36 0.15
C TYR A 20 3.06 -15.35 -1.38
N ILE A 21 4.02 -14.58 -1.89
CA ILE A 21 4.31 -14.51 -3.32
C ILE A 21 4.84 -15.88 -3.80
N ASP A 22 4.35 -16.36 -4.94
CA ASP A 22 4.69 -17.64 -5.58
C ASP A 22 4.31 -18.93 -4.83
N GLU A 23 3.43 -18.87 -3.82
CA GLU A 23 2.90 -20.07 -3.16
C GLU A 23 1.57 -20.53 -3.78
N SER A 24 1.54 -21.79 -4.24
CA SER A 24 0.36 -22.42 -4.86
C SER A 24 -0.49 -23.22 -3.88
N SER A 25 0.05 -23.66 -2.73
CA SER A 25 -0.70 -24.47 -1.76
C SER A 25 -1.53 -23.59 -0.84
N GLN A 26 -2.84 -23.51 -1.14
CA GLN A 26 -3.81 -22.88 -0.23
C GLN A 26 -3.97 -23.64 1.08
N ASP A 27 -3.60 -24.93 1.11
CA ASP A 27 -3.84 -25.85 2.22
C ASP A 27 -3.10 -25.48 3.53
N ASP A 28 -2.01 -24.70 3.44
CA ASP A 28 -1.24 -24.24 4.60
C ASP A 28 -1.59 -22.81 5.06
N LEU A 29 -2.44 -22.12 4.31
CA LEU A 29 -2.85 -20.76 4.58
C LEU A 29 -4.21 -20.76 5.26
N TRP A 30 -4.32 -20.06 6.40
CA TRP A 30 -5.57 -19.98 7.13
C TRP A 30 -5.91 -18.54 7.47
N ASP A 31 -6.79 -17.96 6.64
CA ASP A 31 -7.24 -16.57 6.75
C ASP A 31 -8.65 -16.53 7.38
N ILE A 32 -8.76 -16.68 8.71
CA ILE A 32 -10.02 -16.42 9.43
C ILE A 32 -9.98 -15.01 10.00
N PRO A 33 -10.90 -14.12 9.59
CA PRO A 33 -11.04 -12.81 10.21
C PRO A 33 -11.49 -12.94 11.67
N GLU A 34 -10.85 -12.17 12.54
CA GLU A 34 -11.21 -12.00 13.94
C GLU A 34 -11.40 -10.50 14.19
N GLU A 35 -12.66 -10.07 14.22
CA GLU A 35 -13.04 -8.69 14.51
C GLU A 35 -12.48 -8.27 15.88
N THR A 36 -11.79 -7.15 15.90
CA THR A 36 -11.19 -6.58 17.10
C THR A 36 -11.52 -5.11 17.16
N GLU A 37 -12.15 -4.70 18.26
CA GLU A 37 -12.35 -3.28 18.55
C GLU A 37 -11.02 -2.65 18.95
N VAL A 38 -10.66 -1.57 18.26
CA VAL A 38 -9.44 -0.82 18.49
C VAL A 38 -9.73 0.67 18.54
N GLU A 39 -8.86 1.39 19.23
CA GLU A 39 -8.87 2.84 19.19
C GLU A 39 -8.28 3.35 17.87
N ILE A 40 -9.01 4.24 17.19
CA ILE A 40 -8.58 4.88 15.95
C ILE A 40 -8.57 6.40 16.11
N ARG A 41 -7.56 7.07 15.55
CA ARG A 41 -7.33 8.51 15.75
C ARG A 41 -7.50 9.28 14.45
N ASN A 42 -8.26 10.38 14.50
CA ASN A 42 -8.33 11.31 13.39
C ASN A 42 -6.98 12.03 13.28
N ALA A 43 -6.21 11.68 12.25
CA ALA A 43 -4.86 12.17 12.03
C ALA A 43 -4.81 13.64 11.60
N ARG A 44 -5.93 14.22 11.13
CA ARG A 44 -6.01 15.66 10.85
C ARG A 44 -5.89 16.54 12.10
N LEU A 45 -6.14 15.97 13.28
CA LEU A 45 -6.11 16.69 14.56
C LEU A 45 -4.77 16.52 15.29
N LEU A 46 -3.77 15.89 14.66
CA LEU A 46 -2.50 15.55 15.27
C LEU A 46 -1.35 16.21 14.51
N ASP A 47 -0.40 16.76 15.26
CA ASP A 47 0.85 17.27 14.72
C ASP A 47 1.95 16.20 14.69
N GLY A 48 2.95 16.37 13.83
CA GLY A 48 4.18 15.57 13.83
C GLY A 48 4.06 14.19 13.19
N LEU A 49 2.93 13.84 12.57
CA LEU A 49 2.81 12.67 11.70
C LEU A 49 3.42 12.97 10.32
N SER A 50 4.49 12.27 9.99
CA SER A 50 5.17 12.36 8.70
C SER A 50 5.72 11.02 8.28
N TRP A 51 6.23 10.95 7.05
CA TRP A 51 6.95 9.78 6.55
C TRP A 51 8.05 9.30 7.51
N THR A 52 8.83 10.23 8.07
CA THR A 52 9.98 9.88 8.91
C THR A 52 9.58 9.44 10.32
N THR A 53 8.50 9.97 10.87
CA THR A 53 8.07 9.67 12.25
C THR A 53 7.09 8.50 12.32
N ALA A 54 6.20 8.38 11.34
CA ALA A 54 5.09 7.43 11.36
C ALA A 54 5.11 6.43 10.19
N GLY A 55 5.93 6.68 9.16
CA GLY A 55 5.97 5.86 7.94
C GLY A 55 4.85 6.17 6.95
N PHE A 56 4.01 7.16 7.26
CA PHE A 56 2.92 7.63 6.39
C PHE A 56 2.76 9.15 6.50
N GLU A 57 2.23 9.76 5.45
CA GLU A 57 2.02 11.21 5.37
C GLU A 57 0.84 11.54 4.46
N LEU A 58 -0.01 12.48 4.89
CA LEU A 58 -1.02 13.08 4.02
C LEU A 58 -0.36 14.21 3.23
N LEU A 59 -0.36 14.10 1.91
CA LEU A 59 0.26 15.05 1.01
C LEU A 59 -0.80 15.81 0.22
N HIS A 60 -0.51 17.07 -0.08
CA HIS A 60 -1.24 17.81 -1.11
C HIS A 60 -0.66 17.45 -2.48
N ALA A 61 -1.46 16.82 -3.31
CA ALA A 61 -1.07 16.22 -4.58
C ALA A 61 -2.15 16.48 -5.66
N PRO A 62 -2.32 17.74 -6.11
CA PRO A 62 -3.20 18.03 -7.23
C PRO A 62 -2.71 17.29 -8.48
N SER A 63 -3.65 16.77 -9.27
CA SER A 63 -3.35 15.96 -10.46
C SER A 63 -3.98 16.57 -11.70
N THR A 64 -3.30 16.43 -12.85
CA THR A 64 -3.85 16.80 -14.15
C THR A 64 -4.66 15.68 -14.80
N MET A 65 -4.74 14.52 -14.16
CA MET A 65 -5.50 13.35 -14.61
C MET A 65 -6.97 13.69 -14.84
N LYS A 66 -7.51 13.18 -15.96
CA LYS A 66 -8.91 13.39 -16.32
C LYS A 66 -9.72 12.12 -16.14
N ASN A 67 -9.18 10.97 -16.54
CA ASN A 67 -9.89 9.70 -16.48
C ASN A 67 -9.06 8.60 -15.82
N PHE A 68 -9.30 8.38 -14.53
CA PHE A 68 -8.67 7.28 -13.79
C PHE A 68 -9.08 5.88 -14.27
N ARG A 69 -10.07 5.71 -15.17
CA ARG A 69 -10.44 4.40 -15.74
C ARG A 69 -9.64 4.03 -16.99
N ASP A 70 -8.92 4.98 -17.57
CA ASP A 70 -8.07 4.70 -18.72
C ASP A 70 -6.70 4.29 -18.17
N ASP A 71 -6.45 2.98 -18.08
CA ASP A 71 -5.17 2.43 -17.64
C ASP A 71 -3.98 3.02 -18.42
N ASP A 72 -4.15 3.35 -19.71
CA ASP A 72 -3.09 3.94 -20.52
C ASP A 72 -2.87 5.42 -20.16
N GLU A 73 -3.93 6.18 -19.86
CA GLU A 73 -3.82 7.56 -19.37
C GLU A 73 -3.18 7.59 -17.97
N VAL A 74 -3.60 6.69 -17.07
CA VAL A 74 -3.03 6.55 -15.72
C VAL A 74 -1.53 6.28 -15.81
N GLN A 75 -1.10 5.36 -16.68
CA GLN A 75 0.32 5.08 -16.88
C GLN A 75 1.09 6.25 -17.52
N LYS A 76 0.49 6.95 -18.49
CA LYS A 76 1.18 8.04 -19.22
C LYS A 76 1.30 9.33 -18.41
N VAL A 77 0.32 9.61 -17.55
CA VAL A 77 0.20 10.89 -16.84
C VAL A 77 0.39 10.68 -15.34
N TYR A 78 -0.46 9.85 -14.73
CA TYR A 78 -0.49 9.75 -13.27
C TYR A 78 0.77 9.13 -12.66
N TYR A 79 1.36 8.14 -13.33
CA TYR A 79 2.58 7.50 -12.84
C TYR A 79 3.72 8.51 -12.69
N ALA A 80 3.91 9.38 -13.70
CA ALA A 80 4.93 10.42 -13.64
C ALA A 80 4.68 11.43 -12.51
N GLU A 81 3.41 11.83 -12.30
CA GLU A 81 3.04 12.72 -11.19
C GLU A 81 3.33 12.08 -9.82
N VAL A 82 2.99 10.81 -9.63
CA VAL A 82 3.25 10.07 -8.39
C VAL A 82 4.74 9.83 -8.17
N GLU A 83 5.50 9.46 -9.21
CA GLU A 83 6.95 9.27 -9.11
C GLU A 83 7.66 10.55 -8.67
N GLN A 84 7.28 11.70 -9.24
CA GLN A 84 7.83 13.00 -8.88
C GLN A 84 7.43 13.39 -7.44
N LEU A 85 6.16 13.23 -7.07
CA LEU A 85 5.67 13.51 -5.72
C LEU A 85 6.43 12.70 -4.67
N LEU A 86 6.62 11.40 -4.89
CA LEU A 86 7.37 10.53 -4.00
C LEU A 86 8.82 10.97 -3.90
N LYS A 87 9.46 11.27 -5.02
CA LYS A 87 10.84 11.75 -5.05
C LYS A 87 11.00 13.03 -4.23
N ASP A 88 10.18 14.05 -4.51
CA ASP A 88 10.25 15.35 -3.83
C ASP A 88 10.00 15.20 -2.32
N THR A 89 9.01 14.38 -1.93
CA THR A 89 8.67 14.14 -0.52
C THR A 89 9.82 13.46 0.21
N LEU A 90 10.41 12.42 -0.38
CA LEU A 90 11.51 11.66 0.23
C LEU A 90 12.81 12.48 0.29
N GLU A 91 13.12 13.25 -0.75
CA GLU A 91 14.28 14.14 -0.78
C GLU A 91 14.14 15.29 0.22
N LYS A 92 12.94 15.88 0.34
CA LYS A 92 12.62 16.86 1.39
C LYS A 92 12.78 16.27 2.80
N ALA A 93 12.46 14.99 2.97
CA ALA A 93 12.68 14.24 4.21
C ALA A 93 14.17 13.86 4.45
N GLY A 94 15.06 14.21 3.54
CA GLY A 94 16.52 14.03 3.66
C GLY A 94 17.06 12.74 3.05
N SER A 95 16.23 11.93 2.38
CA SER A 95 16.71 10.73 1.68
C SER A 95 17.30 11.07 0.31
N LYS A 96 18.27 10.29 -0.17
CA LYS A 96 18.83 10.43 -1.52
C LYS A 96 18.18 9.44 -2.46
N VAL A 97 17.22 9.89 -3.27
CA VAL A 97 16.48 9.01 -4.18
C VAL A 97 17.28 8.81 -5.47
N GLU A 98 17.60 7.56 -5.81
CA GLU A 98 18.23 7.22 -7.10
C GLU A 98 17.18 6.96 -8.16
N GLN A 99 16.14 6.21 -7.82
CA GLN A 99 15.06 5.87 -8.74
C GLN A 99 13.73 5.75 -7.98
N VAL A 100 12.66 6.25 -8.59
CA VAL A 100 11.28 5.89 -8.26
C VAL A 100 10.69 5.22 -9.49
N MET A 101 9.90 4.17 -9.27
CA MET A 101 9.15 3.52 -10.34
C MET A 101 7.80 3.05 -9.85
N VAL A 102 6.73 3.56 -10.44
CA VAL A 102 5.38 3.02 -10.26
C VAL A 102 5.23 1.77 -11.10
N PHE A 103 4.87 0.65 -10.48
CA PHE A 103 4.76 -0.64 -11.17
C PHE A 103 3.33 -1.17 -11.27
N ASP A 104 2.41 -0.68 -10.45
CA ASP A 104 1.03 -1.18 -10.41
C ASP A 104 0.08 -0.13 -9.85
N HIS A 105 -1.18 -0.22 -10.25
CA HIS A 105 -2.26 0.54 -9.62
C HIS A 105 -3.53 -0.32 -9.49
N THR A 106 -4.36 0.04 -8.52
CA THR A 106 -5.65 -0.62 -8.30
C THR A 106 -6.66 0.45 -7.92
N ILE A 107 -7.73 0.56 -8.71
CA ILE A 107 -8.88 1.38 -8.32
C ILE A 107 -9.75 0.52 -7.40
N ARG A 108 -10.34 1.15 -6.39
CA ARG A 108 -11.22 0.48 -5.42
C ARG A 108 -12.56 1.19 -5.31
N SER A 109 -13.62 0.42 -5.09
CA SER A 109 -14.98 0.91 -4.92
C SER A 109 -15.67 0.18 -3.78
N SER A 110 -16.33 0.93 -2.90
CA SER A 110 -17.14 0.40 -1.80
C SER A 110 -18.36 -0.41 -2.26
N THR A 111 -18.80 -0.24 -3.51
CA THR A 111 -19.91 -1.00 -4.13
C THR A 111 -19.51 -2.33 -4.78
N ALA A 112 -18.20 -2.62 -4.88
CA ALA A 112 -17.70 -3.81 -5.58
C ALA A 112 -17.68 -5.01 -4.62
N SER A 113 -18.37 -6.10 -4.98
CA SER A 113 -18.53 -7.28 -4.11
C SER A 113 -17.70 -8.50 -4.53
N ASN A 114 -17.08 -8.52 -5.72
CA ASN A 114 -16.51 -9.75 -6.26
C ASN A 114 -14.98 -9.87 -6.15
N LEU A 115 -14.58 -10.93 -5.45
CA LEU A 115 -13.32 -11.64 -5.64
C LEU A 115 -13.44 -12.57 -6.87
N ASN A 116 -12.69 -12.28 -7.95
CA ASN A 116 -12.28 -13.16 -9.08
C ASN A 116 -13.00 -12.97 -10.44
N THR A 117 -12.29 -12.39 -11.40
CA THR A 117 -12.29 -12.86 -12.80
C THR A 117 -10.90 -12.63 -13.40
N LEU A 118 -10.27 -13.68 -13.91
CA LEU A 118 -9.02 -13.65 -14.66
C LEU A 118 -9.34 -13.24 -16.11
N GLY A 119 -8.67 -12.21 -16.66
CA GLY A 119 -8.62 -11.98 -18.11
C GLY A 119 -8.91 -10.56 -18.63
N ALA A 120 -9.33 -9.60 -17.80
CA ALA A 120 -9.51 -8.21 -18.25
C ALA A 120 -8.25 -7.37 -18.01
N LYS A 121 -7.94 -6.43 -18.92
CA LYS A 121 -7.18 -5.19 -18.64
C LYS A 121 -7.81 -4.50 -17.39
N ALA A 122 -7.08 -3.84 -16.50
CA ALA A 122 -7.42 -3.76 -15.05
C ALA A 122 -8.67 -2.88 -14.81
N SER A 123 -9.26 -2.75 -13.61
CA SER A 123 -8.54 -2.28 -12.42
C SER A 123 -9.42 -2.02 -11.18
N MET A 124 -10.40 -2.85 -10.76
CA MET A 124 -11.47 -2.30 -9.89
C MET A 124 -11.89 -3.10 -8.64
N ALA A 125 -11.09 -3.15 -7.57
CA ALA A 125 -11.31 -4.02 -6.41
C ALA A 125 -12.29 -3.53 -5.32
N GLY A 126 -12.85 -4.47 -4.55
CA GLY A 126 -13.50 -4.16 -3.26
C GLY A 126 -12.48 -3.61 -2.23
N PRO A 127 -12.97 -2.96 -1.15
CA PRO A 127 -12.13 -2.56 -0.03
C PRO A 127 -11.49 -3.77 0.65
N VAL A 128 -10.32 -3.56 1.27
CA VAL A 128 -9.63 -4.64 2.00
C VAL A 128 -9.78 -4.40 3.48
N THR A 129 -10.75 -5.06 4.08
CA THR A 129 -11.09 -4.94 5.51
C THR A 129 -10.06 -5.61 6.42
N ARG A 130 -9.36 -6.62 5.91
CA ARG A 130 -8.31 -7.33 6.63
C ARG A 130 -7.11 -6.43 6.95
N VAL A 131 -6.68 -6.40 8.20
CA VAL A 131 -5.44 -5.76 8.62
C VAL A 131 -4.24 -6.43 7.96
N HIS A 132 -3.48 -5.66 7.16
CA HIS A 132 -2.35 -6.20 6.40
C HIS A 132 -1.19 -5.23 6.22
N VAL A 133 -0.07 -5.78 5.76
CA VAL A 133 0.96 -5.07 5.00
C VAL A 133 1.24 -5.86 3.72
N ASP A 134 1.66 -5.17 2.66
CA ASP A 134 1.85 -5.81 1.35
C ASP A 134 3.14 -6.64 1.28
N TYR A 135 4.17 -6.28 2.05
CA TYR A 135 5.47 -6.93 2.00
C TYR A 135 6.10 -7.13 3.38
N ASN A 136 7.00 -8.11 3.46
CA ASN A 136 7.85 -8.39 4.61
C ASN A 136 9.30 -8.59 4.15
N GLU A 137 10.20 -8.86 5.09
CA GLU A 137 11.64 -9.03 4.81
C GLU A 137 11.96 -10.19 3.84
N VAL A 138 11.04 -11.14 3.67
CA VAL A 138 11.18 -12.25 2.73
C VAL A 138 10.57 -11.92 1.37
N SER A 139 9.38 -11.30 1.36
CA SER A 139 8.64 -11.05 0.11
C SER A 139 9.07 -9.78 -0.62
N ALA A 140 9.59 -8.76 0.07
CA ALA A 140 10.06 -7.53 -0.57
C ALA A 140 11.28 -7.76 -1.48
N PRO A 141 12.36 -8.46 -1.04
CA PRO A 141 13.50 -8.77 -1.93
C PRO A 141 13.08 -9.62 -3.13
N LYS A 142 12.22 -10.62 -2.92
CA LYS A 142 11.68 -11.44 -4.01
C LYS A 142 10.88 -10.61 -5.00
N ARG A 143 10.03 -9.69 -4.51
CA ARG A 143 9.24 -8.82 -5.39
C ARG A 143 10.12 -7.87 -6.20
N LEU A 144 11.17 -7.33 -5.58
CA LEU A 144 12.18 -6.52 -6.27
C LEU A 144 12.82 -7.31 -7.43
N GLN A 145 13.24 -8.55 -7.19
CA GLN A 145 13.78 -9.44 -8.24
C GLN A 145 12.75 -9.70 -9.35
N GLN A 146 11.51 -10.08 -8.99
CA GLN A 146 10.46 -10.34 -9.96
C GLN A 146 10.16 -9.14 -10.87
N LEU A 147 10.15 -7.93 -10.31
CA LEU A 147 9.93 -6.70 -11.07
C LEU A 147 11.09 -6.39 -12.02
N ALA A 148 12.32 -6.84 -11.71
CA ALA A 148 13.48 -6.70 -12.58
C ALA A 148 13.54 -7.77 -13.67
N GLU A 149 13.07 -8.99 -13.40
CA GLU A 149 13.13 -10.13 -14.34
C GLU A 149 12.05 -10.06 -15.43
N ARG A 150 10.85 -9.57 -15.10
CA ARG A 150 9.71 -9.53 -16.03
C ARG A 150 8.80 -8.34 -15.78
N PRO A 151 8.14 -7.81 -16.83
CA PRO A 151 7.14 -6.77 -16.64
C PRO A 151 5.98 -7.28 -15.78
N GLY A 152 5.48 -6.39 -14.93
CA GLY A 152 4.26 -6.63 -14.18
C GLY A 152 3.02 -6.66 -15.08
N TYR A 153 1.85 -6.75 -14.45
CA TYR A 153 0.57 -6.75 -15.16
C TYR A 153 0.36 -5.51 -16.05
N THR A 154 0.86 -4.36 -15.59
CA THR A 154 0.80 -3.06 -16.29
C THR A 154 1.79 -2.95 -17.45
N GLY A 155 2.68 -3.94 -17.62
CA GLY A 155 3.77 -3.88 -18.60
C GLY A 155 5.02 -3.16 -18.11
N VAL A 156 5.00 -2.57 -16.91
CA VAL A 156 6.17 -1.87 -16.35
C VAL A 156 7.16 -2.87 -15.74
N GLN A 157 8.45 -2.69 -16.05
CA GLN A 157 9.56 -3.50 -15.56
C GLN A 157 10.62 -2.61 -14.92
N LEU A 158 11.15 -3.07 -13.78
CA LEU A 158 12.23 -2.40 -13.08
C LEU A 158 13.51 -2.47 -13.90
N ARG A 159 14.12 -1.29 -14.11
CA ARG A 159 15.39 -1.17 -14.82
C ARG A 159 16.61 -1.36 -13.91
N ALA A 160 16.46 -1.12 -12.61
CA ALA A 160 17.54 -1.33 -11.65
C ALA A 160 17.96 -2.80 -11.61
N ASP A 161 19.26 -3.03 -11.44
CA ASP A 161 19.82 -4.35 -11.21
C ASP A 161 19.47 -4.80 -9.78
N ALA A 162 18.42 -5.61 -9.66
CA ALA A 162 17.93 -6.11 -8.38
C ALA A 162 19.00 -6.93 -7.63
N GLU A 163 19.85 -7.69 -8.34
CA GLU A 163 20.93 -8.46 -7.72
C GLU A 163 21.96 -7.52 -7.10
N LYS A 164 22.33 -6.45 -7.81
CA LYS A 164 23.23 -5.42 -7.28
C LYS A 164 22.63 -4.68 -6.09
N VAL A 165 21.36 -4.26 -6.17
CA VAL A 165 20.68 -3.57 -5.06
C VAL A 165 20.73 -4.42 -3.80
N LEU A 166 20.35 -5.70 -3.91
CA LEU A 166 20.33 -6.64 -2.79
C LEU A 166 21.74 -6.99 -2.30
N GLY A 167 22.67 -7.29 -3.20
CA GLY A 167 24.02 -7.74 -2.89
C GLY A 167 24.90 -6.64 -2.27
N SER A 168 24.65 -5.37 -2.60
CA SER A 168 25.38 -4.23 -2.03
C SER A 168 24.79 -3.68 -0.74
N GLY A 169 23.62 -4.18 -0.30
CA GLY A 169 22.88 -3.61 0.83
C GLY A 169 22.31 -2.22 0.52
N GLN A 170 22.11 -1.88 -0.75
CA GLN A 170 21.49 -0.62 -1.16
C GLN A 170 20.05 -0.56 -0.63
N ARG A 171 19.67 0.61 -0.09
CA ARG A 171 18.34 0.80 0.47
C ARG A 171 17.29 0.82 -0.64
N PHE A 172 16.17 0.14 -0.41
CA PHE A 172 14.99 0.19 -1.25
C PHE A 172 13.70 0.16 -0.41
N ALA A 173 12.62 0.71 -0.95
CA ALA A 173 11.32 0.72 -0.29
C ALA A 173 10.18 0.45 -1.27
N PHE A 174 9.12 -0.17 -0.77
CA PHE A 174 7.82 -0.25 -1.42
C PHE A 174 6.87 0.75 -0.75
N ILE A 175 6.33 1.67 -1.54
CA ILE A 175 5.47 2.75 -1.06
C ILE A 175 4.15 2.69 -1.81
N ASN A 176 3.05 2.77 -1.06
CA ASN A 176 1.72 2.93 -1.64
C ASN A 176 1.27 4.37 -1.49
N VAL A 177 0.55 4.86 -2.50
CA VAL A 177 -0.09 6.18 -2.53
C VAL A 177 -1.57 6.00 -2.77
N TRP A 178 -2.40 6.45 -1.82
CA TRP A 178 -3.86 6.30 -1.85
C TRP A 178 -4.55 7.64 -2.02
N CYS A 179 -5.39 7.76 -3.05
CA CYS A 179 -6.07 9.01 -3.40
C CYS A 179 -7.56 8.78 -3.57
N SER A 180 -8.40 9.70 -3.12
CA SER A 180 -9.84 9.67 -3.42
C SER A 180 -10.09 10.04 -4.89
N ILE A 181 -11.01 9.34 -5.56
CA ILE A 181 -11.41 9.62 -6.96
C ILE A 181 -12.96 9.55 -7.13
N GLU A 182 -13.49 10.04 -8.25
CA GLU A 182 -14.95 10.05 -8.56
C GLU A 182 -15.57 8.66 -8.85
N MET A 183 -16.90 8.52 -8.68
CA MET A 183 -17.65 7.25 -8.65
C MET A 183 -18.20 6.76 -10.01
N VAL A 184 -17.78 5.58 -10.53
CA VAL A 184 -18.50 4.81 -11.61
C VAL A 184 -18.14 3.29 -11.65
N TYR A 185 -19.05 2.36 -11.29
CA TYR A 185 -18.98 0.86 -11.14
C TYR A 185 -17.99 0.01 -12.00
N PRO A 186 -17.06 -0.82 -11.41
CA PRO A 186 -16.73 -2.28 -11.70
C PRO A 186 -16.20 -3.20 -10.50
N ASP A 187 -15.39 -4.31 -10.72
CA ASP A 187 -14.82 -5.37 -9.78
C ASP A 187 -13.30 -5.88 -10.02
N ARG A 188 -12.46 -6.31 -8.98
CA ARG A 188 -11.20 -7.22 -8.91
C ARG A 188 -10.37 -7.37 -7.54
N ILE A 189 -9.13 -7.96 -7.46
CA ILE A 189 -8.30 -8.40 -6.25
C ILE A 189 -6.73 -8.34 -6.42
N GLY A 190 -5.94 -8.30 -5.30
CA GLY A 190 -4.47 -8.55 -5.17
C GLY A 190 -4.04 -9.34 -3.89
N SER A 191 -2.75 -9.71 -3.71
CA SER A 191 -2.17 -10.54 -2.62
C SER A 191 -1.56 -9.74 -1.45
N ARG A 192 -1.74 -10.15 -0.17
CA ARG A 192 -1.46 -9.35 1.05
C ARG A 192 -1.12 -10.20 2.29
N PHE A 193 -0.25 -9.73 3.19
CA PHE A 193 0.07 -10.40 4.46
C PHE A 193 -0.84 -9.96 5.59
N ALA A 194 -1.48 -10.88 6.28
CA ALA A 194 -2.44 -10.54 7.32
C ALA A 194 -1.84 -10.65 8.73
N LEU A 195 -2.36 -9.87 9.69
CA LEU A 195 -1.78 -9.80 11.03
C LEU A 195 -2.63 -10.49 12.10
N PRO A 196 -2.01 -11.22 13.04
CA PRO A 196 -2.74 -11.88 14.11
C PRO A 196 -3.23 -10.90 15.18
N LYS A 197 -4.41 -11.17 15.76
CA LYS A 197 -5.00 -10.33 16.82
C LYS A 197 -4.09 -10.12 18.03
N LYS A 198 -3.25 -11.09 18.38
CA LYS A 198 -2.37 -11.04 19.56
C LYS A 198 -1.46 -9.79 19.60
N ASN A 199 -1.24 -9.13 18.45
CA ASN A 199 -0.42 -7.92 18.34
C ASN A 199 -1.24 -6.61 18.38
N SER A 200 -2.58 -6.66 18.43
CA SER A 200 -3.44 -5.49 18.25
C SER A 200 -3.20 -4.40 19.29
N SER A 201 -2.86 -4.75 20.53
CA SER A 201 -2.60 -3.79 21.61
C SER A 201 -1.33 -2.95 21.41
N ALA A 202 -0.40 -3.41 20.58
CA ALA A 202 0.80 -2.66 20.22
C ALA A 202 0.58 -1.68 19.06
N HIS A 203 -0.55 -1.81 18.34
CA HIS A 203 -0.82 -1.01 17.15
C HIS A 203 -1.50 0.32 17.51
N LYS A 204 -1.15 1.36 16.76
CA LYS A 204 -1.82 2.68 16.82
C LYS A 204 -2.45 2.95 15.47
N TRP A 205 -3.76 3.13 15.44
CA TRP A 205 -4.52 3.34 14.21
C TRP A 205 -4.83 4.80 13.97
N PHE A 206 -4.72 5.19 12.71
CA PHE A 206 -4.90 6.56 12.23
C PHE A 206 -5.75 6.56 10.96
N TYR A 207 -6.57 7.58 10.78
CA TYR A 207 -7.34 7.81 9.56
C TYR A 207 -7.43 9.29 9.24
N TYR A 208 -7.62 9.61 7.98
CA TYR A 208 -7.87 10.97 7.48
C TYR A 208 -9.31 11.02 6.94
N PRO A 209 -10.29 11.58 7.70
CA PRO A 209 -11.65 11.75 7.20
C PRO A 209 -11.68 12.80 6.08
N GLU A 210 -12.70 12.74 5.21
CA GLU A 210 -12.97 13.78 4.21
C GLU A 210 -11.74 14.12 3.33
N MET A 211 -10.96 13.12 2.91
CA MET A 211 -9.87 13.33 1.96
C MET A 211 -10.39 13.90 0.63
N LYS A 212 -9.83 15.03 0.21
CA LYS A 212 -10.09 15.68 -1.07
C LYS A 212 -9.36 14.95 -2.21
N MET A 213 -9.77 15.18 -3.45
CA MET A 213 -9.11 14.60 -4.63
C MET A 213 -7.68 15.12 -4.83
N GLU A 214 -7.38 16.30 -4.29
CA GLU A 214 -6.04 16.91 -4.29
C GLU A 214 -5.20 16.46 -3.08
N GLU A 215 -5.66 15.46 -2.34
CA GLU A 215 -4.93 14.87 -1.23
C GLU A 215 -4.65 13.39 -1.51
N CYS A 216 -3.45 12.95 -1.13
CA CYS A 216 -3.10 11.54 -1.15
C CYS A 216 -2.44 11.13 0.16
N LEU A 217 -2.69 9.89 0.58
CA LEU A 217 -2.01 9.27 1.70
C LEU A 217 -0.88 8.39 1.17
N MET A 218 0.36 8.80 1.43
CA MET A 218 1.56 8.00 1.17
C MET A 218 1.86 7.15 2.40
N PHE A 219 2.23 5.88 2.23
CA PHE A 219 2.68 5.04 3.36
C PHE A 219 3.63 3.90 2.95
N SER A 220 4.50 3.52 3.88
CA SER A 220 5.51 2.48 3.68
C SER A 220 4.89 1.09 3.80
N CYS A 221 4.91 0.31 2.72
CA CYS A 221 4.63 -1.11 2.80
C CYS A 221 5.87 -1.91 3.19
N PHE A 222 7.05 -1.42 2.82
CA PHE A 222 8.33 -1.97 3.24
C PHE A 222 9.42 -0.94 3.05
N ASP A 223 10.35 -0.85 4.00
CA ASP A 223 11.63 -0.15 3.84
C ASP A 223 12.76 -1.06 4.33
N SER A 224 13.79 -1.22 3.50
CA SER A 224 14.90 -2.12 3.81
C SER A 224 15.81 -1.60 4.93
N ARG A 225 15.77 -0.29 5.21
CA ARG A 225 16.49 0.30 6.36
C ARG A 225 16.06 -0.38 7.66
N GLN A 226 16.94 -0.42 8.67
CA GLN A 226 16.66 -1.10 9.93
C GLN A 226 16.17 -0.15 11.03
N ASP A 227 16.27 1.15 10.81
CA ASP A 227 15.89 2.21 11.73
C ASP A 227 14.62 2.93 11.27
N GLY A 228 13.77 3.30 12.24
CA GLY A 228 12.53 4.03 11.97
C GLY A 228 11.39 3.16 11.45
N PRO A 229 10.30 3.79 10.95
CA PRO A 229 9.13 3.06 10.45
C PRO A 229 9.46 2.37 9.12
N ARG A 230 9.22 1.05 9.09
CA ARG A 230 9.48 0.16 7.95
C ARG A 230 8.22 -0.53 7.41
N PHE A 231 7.18 -0.62 8.23
CA PHE A 231 5.94 -1.32 7.92
C PHE A 231 4.77 -0.48 8.43
N VAL A 232 3.91 -0.03 7.53
CA VAL A 232 2.63 0.59 7.89
C VAL A 232 1.51 -0.38 7.59
N PHE A 233 0.89 -0.86 8.67
CA PHE A 233 -0.30 -1.69 8.57
C PHE A 233 -1.48 -0.85 8.12
N HIS A 234 -2.28 -1.41 7.22
CA HIS A 234 -3.41 -0.70 6.63
C HIS A 234 -4.58 -1.66 6.36
N CYS A 235 -5.77 -1.08 6.33
CA CYS A 235 -7.02 -1.73 5.98
C CYS A 235 -8.08 -0.66 5.70
N ALA A 236 -9.18 -1.07 5.08
CA ALA A 236 -10.42 -0.34 5.07
C ALA A 236 -11.20 -0.64 6.35
N PHE A 237 -11.99 0.33 6.81
CA PHE A 237 -12.89 0.18 7.95
C PHE A 237 -14.14 1.04 7.70
N ASP A 238 -15.23 0.72 8.38
CA ASP A 238 -16.44 1.53 8.32
C ASP A 238 -16.34 2.72 9.28
N ASP A 239 -16.26 3.92 8.71
CA ASP A 239 -16.27 5.17 9.46
C ASP A 239 -17.71 5.56 9.82
N GLN A 240 -18.11 5.24 11.06
CA GLN A 240 -19.43 5.59 11.60
C GLN A 240 -19.66 7.10 11.75
N THR A 241 -18.62 7.92 11.55
CA THR A 241 -18.72 9.39 11.62
C THR A 241 -18.82 10.05 10.24
N ALA A 242 -18.81 9.26 9.16
CA ALA A 242 -18.92 9.77 7.80
C ALA A 242 -20.20 10.59 7.62
N SER A 243 -20.06 11.80 7.07
CA SER A 243 -21.17 12.75 6.84
C SER A 243 -22.06 12.39 5.65
N SER A 244 -21.71 11.32 4.92
CA SER A 244 -22.37 10.92 3.68
C SER A 244 -22.26 9.42 3.45
N ASP A 245 -23.38 8.82 3.08
CA ASP A 245 -23.46 7.42 2.63
C ASP A 245 -23.01 7.25 1.16
N ILE A 246 -22.50 8.31 0.52
CA ILE A 246 -22.05 8.26 -0.88
C ILE A 246 -20.86 7.30 -0.98
N PRO A 247 -20.96 6.23 -1.81
CA PRO A 247 -19.88 5.31 -2.02
C PRO A 247 -18.58 5.99 -2.45
N ARG A 248 -17.52 5.75 -1.68
CA ARG A 248 -16.18 6.25 -2.00
C ARG A 248 -15.48 5.35 -3.01
N ARG A 249 -14.62 5.98 -3.82
CA ARG A 249 -13.58 5.33 -4.59
C ARG A 249 -12.21 5.88 -4.29
N SER A 250 -11.23 5.03 -4.49
CA SER A 250 -9.84 5.42 -4.43
C SER A 250 -9.02 4.75 -5.53
N ILE A 251 -7.90 5.37 -5.87
CA ILE A 251 -6.81 4.70 -6.57
C ILE A 251 -5.70 4.44 -5.56
N GLU A 252 -5.19 3.22 -5.58
CA GLU A 252 -3.99 2.80 -4.89
C GLU A 252 -2.89 2.61 -5.93
N VAL A 253 -1.85 3.42 -5.85
CA VAL A 253 -0.66 3.32 -6.70
C VAL A 253 0.48 2.70 -5.89
N ARG A 254 1.18 1.74 -6.48
CA ARG A 254 2.31 1.05 -5.83
C ARG A 254 3.61 1.40 -6.55
N ALA A 255 4.56 1.92 -5.79
CA ALA A 255 5.87 2.30 -6.26
C ALA A 255 6.98 1.54 -5.55
N ILE A 256 8.08 1.35 -6.26
CA ILE A 256 9.36 0.97 -5.69
C ILE A 256 10.30 2.16 -5.75
N VAL A 257 11.05 2.38 -4.67
CA VAL A 257 12.06 3.43 -4.57
C VAL A 257 13.40 2.77 -4.30
N ILE A 258 14.43 3.12 -5.09
CA ILE A 258 15.82 2.78 -4.85
C ILE A 258 16.54 4.05 -4.39
N PHE A 259 17.29 3.96 -3.30
CA PHE A 259 18.01 5.09 -2.72
C PHE A 259 19.50 4.99 -2.99
N ASN A 260 20.19 6.12 -3.13
CA ASN A 260 21.64 6.20 -3.13
C ASN A 260 22.18 6.23 -1.67
N GLU A 261 21.78 5.22 -0.91
CA GLU A 261 22.06 5.00 0.50
C GLU A 261 22.32 3.50 0.69
N TYR A 262 23.37 3.17 1.46
CA TYR A 262 23.81 1.79 1.65
C TYR A 262 23.74 1.43 3.13
N LEU A 263 23.07 0.32 3.42
CA LEU A 263 22.89 -0.18 4.77
C LEU A 263 24.16 -0.91 5.20
N MET A 264 24.63 -0.61 6.41
CA MET A 264 25.76 -1.34 6.99
C MET A 264 25.35 -2.79 7.19
N VAL A 265 25.96 -3.71 6.43
CA VAL A 265 25.87 -5.14 6.67
C VAL A 265 26.53 -5.40 8.02
N ARG A 266 25.75 -5.86 9.01
CA ARG A 266 26.29 -6.37 10.28
C ARG A 266 26.76 -7.80 10.11
#